data_AF-A0A9E1ZPD7-F1
#
_entry.id   AF-A0A9E1ZPD7-F1
#
_cell.length_a   1.000
_cell.length_b   1.000
_cell.length_c   1.000
_cell.angle_alpha   90.00
_cell.angle_beta   90.00
_cell.angle_gamma   90.00
#
_symmetry.space_group_name_H-M   'P 1'
#
loop_
_entity.id
_entity.type
_entity.pdbx_description
1 polymer ?
#
loop_
_entity_poly.entity_id
_entity_poly.type
_entity_poly.pdbx_seq_one_letter_code
_entity_poly.pdbx_strand_id
1 'polypeptide(L)'
;MKKHIPSFLLVIALLLIPISTVHADMGPKPEMTFEFQLPDQAVTIVSGILYECDQPDCSDAVPLEEMGPQRFECDARSCYSMAYGYRAFFQLDITLSNGESFKSNIFTKTVFAANYIVTMAPEGDRLIVEEEGQDIPLLPLVLTLFIELLLAFLYVVVVNKDIHRKRFLLGILAINLITQPFFTYVSVVSENMGMGIFCLFAEMAIFFVEAVFIYFYMKKELSFGKALILSFVFNFASFFIGLFLSV
;
A
#
# COMPACT_ATOMS: atom_id res chain seq x y z
N MET A 1 -43.26 9.24 -4.52
CA MET A 1 -42.31 9.61 -3.44
C MET A 1 -42.54 8.69 -2.25
N LYS A 2 -41.53 7.89 -1.85
CA LYS A 2 -41.39 7.11 -0.60
C LYS A 2 -40.81 5.72 -0.92
N LYS A 3 -39.51 5.53 -0.62
CA LYS A 3 -38.87 4.27 -0.16
C LYS A 3 -37.33 4.32 -0.04
N HIS A 4 -36.67 5.44 -0.35
CA HIS A 4 -35.20 5.56 -0.18
C HIS A 4 -34.74 6.06 1.20
N ILE A 5 -35.68 6.55 2.04
CA ILE A 5 -35.38 7.13 3.35
C ILE A 5 -34.77 6.12 4.36
N PRO A 6 -35.18 4.83 4.45
CA PRO A 6 -34.59 3.93 5.46
C PRO A 6 -33.16 3.50 5.13
N SER A 7 -32.74 3.57 3.86
CA SER A 7 -31.38 3.18 3.45
C SER A 7 -30.35 4.28 3.71
N PHE A 8 -30.75 5.55 3.63
CA PHE A 8 -29.86 6.70 3.87
C PHE A 8 -29.61 6.93 5.37
N LEU A 9 -30.63 6.70 6.19
CA LEU A 9 -30.53 6.79 7.66
C LEU A 9 -29.63 5.69 8.25
N LEU A 10 -29.58 4.50 7.65
CA LEU A 10 -28.68 3.43 8.08
C LEU A 10 -27.21 3.78 7.82
N VAL A 11 -26.90 4.39 6.67
CA VAL A 11 -25.55 4.85 6.32
C VAL A 11 -25.09 5.99 7.23
N ILE A 12 -25.99 6.94 7.55
CA ILE A 12 -25.69 8.03 8.48
C ILE A 12 -25.52 7.50 9.92
N ALA A 13 -26.31 6.51 10.34
CA ALA A 13 -26.18 5.89 11.66
C ALA A 13 -24.86 5.11 11.82
N LEU A 14 -24.34 4.50 10.74
CA LEU A 14 -23.01 3.88 10.70
C LEU A 14 -21.87 4.92 10.74
N LEU A 15 -22.07 6.10 10.16
CA LEU A 15 -21.11 7.22 10.21
C LEU A 15 -21.08 7.95 11.56
N LEU A 16 -22.09 7.76 12.42
CA LEU A 16 -22.21 8.39 13.74
C LEU A 16 -21.69 7.50 14.88
N ILE A 17 -21.10 6.34 14.58
CA ILE A 17 -20.39 5.55 15.59
C ILE A 17 -19.20 6.38 16.06
N PRO A 18 -19.08 6.69 17.36
CA PRO A 18 -17.97 7.47 17.87
C PRO A 18 -16.69 6.67 17.65
N ILE A 19 -15.87 7.12 16.70
CA ILE A 19 -14.50 6.63 16.50
C ILE A 19 -13.68 7.20 17.67
N SER A 20 -13.88 6.69 18.88
CA SER A 20 -13.26 7.20 20.11
C SER A 20 -11.80 6.80 20.28
N THR A 21 -11.12 6.47 19.19
CA THR A 21 -9.68 6.27 19.15
C THR A 21 -9.17 6.87 17.85
N VAL A 22 -9.05 8.20 17.81
CA VAL A 22 -8.18 8.84 16.82
C VAL A 22 -6.74 8.57 17.30
N HIS A 23 -6.22 7.40 16.97
CA HIS A 23 -4.78 7.22 16.98
C HIS A 23 -4.28 8.04 15.79
N ALA A 24 -3.72 9.22 16.06
CA ALA A 24 -3.09 10.06 15.04
C ALA A 24 -1.92 9.36 14.31
N ASP A 25 -1.56 8.16 14.77
CA ASP A 25 -0.54 7.27 14.25
C ASP A 25 -1.08 6.10 13.40
N MET A 26 -2.37 6.14 13.04
CA MET A 26 -3.01 5.15 12.17
C MET A 26 -2.84 5.53 10.71
N GLY A 27 -1.81 4.95 10.11
CA GLY A 27 -1.57 4.89 8.68
C GLY A 27 -0.37 3.98 8.43
N PRO A 28 -0.31 3.29 7.29
CA PRO A 28 0.91 2.61 6.89
C PRO A 28 2.04 3.65 6.88
N LYS A 29 3.22 3.26 7.37
CA LYS A 29 4.41 4.11 7.41
C LYS A 29 5.39 3.62 6.35
N PRO A 30 6.24 4.49 5.76
CA PRO A 30 7.23 4.03 4.82
C PRO A 30 8.23 3.11 5.52
N GLU A 31 8.60 2.03 4.83
CA GLU A 31 9.43 0.96 5.39
C GLU A 31 10.58 0.62 4.44
N MET A 32 11.69 0.14 4.99
CA MET A 32 12.74 -0.52 4.22
C MET A 32 13.14 -1.82 4.89
N THR A 33 13.20 -2.89 4.11
CA THR A 33 13.72 -4.20 4.52
C THR A 33 15.02 -4.47 3.79
N PHE A 34 16.02 -4.95 4.51
CA PHE A 34 17.35 -5.24 4.00
C PHE A 34 17.66 -6.71 4.22
N GLU A 35 17.94 -7.45 3.15
CA GLU A 35 18.30 -8.86 3.21
C GLU A 35 19.79 -9.04 2.88
N PHE A 36 20.55 -9.63 3.80
CA PHE A 36 22.01 -9.70 3.70
C PHE A 36 22.50 -11.03 3.13
N GLN A 37 23.11 -10.95 1.94
CA GLN A 37 23.80 -12.06 1.28
C GLN A 37 25.31 -11.99 1.58
N LEU A 38 25.67 -12.30 2.83
CA LEU A 38 27.08 -12.36 3.24
C LEU A 38 27.76 -13.65 2.71
N PRO A 39 29.04 -13.59 2.33
CA PRO A 39 29.78 -14.76 1.83
C PRO A 39 29.86 -15.92 2.84
N ASP A 40 30.01 -15.60 4.13
CA ASP A 40 30.06 -16.58 5.21
C ASP A 40 28.70 -16.70 5.91
N GLN A 41 28.10 -17.89 5.87
CA GLN A 41 26.84 -18.19 6.53
C GLN A 41 26.94 -18.22 8.06
N ALA A 42 28.14 -18.38 8.64
CA ALA A 42 28.31 -18.36 10.09
C ALA A 42 28.34 -16.94 10.68
N VAL A 43 28.68 -15.92 9.87
CA VAL A 43 28.72 -14.53 10.30
C VAL A 43 27.32 -13.94 10.31
N THR A 44 26.98 -13.26 11.40
CA THR A 44 25.67 -12.63 11.62
C THR A 44 25.85 -11.15 11.92
N ILE A 45 24.79 -10.38 11.72
CA ILE A 45 24.73 -8.97 12.11
C ILE A 45 24.61 -8.91 13.65
N VAL A 46 25.36 -7.99 14.26
CA VAL A 46 25.31 -7.71 15.71
C VAL A 46 24.64 -6.38 15.97
N SER A 47 24.92 -5.38 15.13
CA SER A 47 24.27 -4.08 15.18
C SER A 47 24.30 -3.42 13.82
N GLY A 48 23.41 -2.46 13.64
CA GLY A 48 23.38 -1.61 12.45
C GLY A 48 22.94 -0.21 12.80
N ILE A 49 23.40 0.76 12.01
CA ILE A 49 22.91 2.12 12.00
C ILE A 49 22.49 2.45 10.56
N LEU A 50 21.25 2.92 10.41
CA LEU A 50 20.79 3.54 9.17
C LEU A 50 20.98 5.05 9.29
N TYR A 51 21.84 5.61 8.45
CA TYR A 51 22.00 7.05 8.31
C TYR A 51 21.06 7.60 7.25
N GLU A 52 20.51 8.78 7.54
CA GLU A 52 19.74 9.60 6.62
C GLU A 52 20.51 10.89 6.28
N CYS A 53 20.39 11.34 5.04
CA CYS A 53 21.13 12.47 4.51
C CYS A 53 20.26 13.29 3.55
N ASP A 54 20.45 14.62 3.53
CA ASP A 54 19.85 15.49 2.52
C ASP A 54 20.81 15.72 1.35
N GLN A 55 22.13 15.60 1.58
CA GLN A 55 23.13 15.72 0.51
C GLN A 55 23.38 14.37 -0.20
N PRO A 56 23.57 14.38 -1.54
CA PRO A 56 23.86 13.15 -2.30
C PRO A 56 25.17 12.44 -1.93
N ASP A 57 26.07 13.13 -1.23
CA ASP A 57 27.35 12.58 -0.75
C ASP A 57 27.30 12.14 0.73
N CYS A 58 26.13 12.23 1.38
CA CYS A 58 25.95 11.93 2.80
C CYS A 58 26.92 12.65 3.74
N SER A 59 27.45 13.81 3.34
CA SER A 59 28.34 14.62 4.20
C SER A 59 27.65 15.14 5.47
N ASP A 60 26.32 15.19 5.45
CA ASP A 60 25.42 15.62 6.52
C ASP A 60 24.72 14.45 7.24
N ALA A 61 25.26 13.23 7.11
CA ALA A 61 24.65 12.01 7.64
C ALA A 61 24.31 12.13 9.13
N VAL A 62 23.05 11.82 9.46
CA VAL A 62 22.56 11.65 10.82
C VAL A 62 21.90 10.28 10.97
N PRO A 63 22.05 9.59 12.11
CA PRO A 63 21.31 8.36 12.36
C PRO A 63 19.79 8.59 12.27
N LEU A 64 19.04 7.60 11.78
CA LEU A 64 17.58 7.60 11.86
C LEU A 64 17.16 7.83 13.32
N GLU A 65 16.34 8.85 13.56
CA GLU A 65 15.84 9.14 14.90
C GLU A 65 14.91 8.02 15.37
N GLU A 66 15.09 7.51 16.59
CA GLU A 66 14.19 6.51 17.16
C GLU A 66 13.10 7.21 17.98
N MET A 67 11.85 7.18 17.49
CA MET A 67 10.72 7.81 18.16
C MET A 67 9.41 7.07 17.87
N GLY A 68 8.71 6.65 18.94
CA GLY A 68 7.43 5.95 18.78
C GLY A 68 7.60 4.63 18.01
N PRO A 69 6.87 4.41 16.90
CA PRO A 69 7.04 3.25 16.03
C PRO A 69 8.22 3.38 15.06
N GLN A 70 8.80 4.58 14.88
CA GLN A 70 9.95 4.79 14.01
C GLN A 70 11.22 4.22 14.64
N ARG A 71 11.88 3.31 13.92
CA ARG A 71 13.06 2.57 14.40
C ARG A 71 13.82 1.92 13.25
N PHE A 72 15.07 1.55 13.53
CA PHE A 72 15.88 0.66 12.71
C PHE A 72 16.35 -0.52 13.57
N GLU A 73 16.01 -1.73 13.19
CA GLU A 73 16.29 -2.94 13.94
C GLU A 73 16.93 -3.99 13.03
N CYS A 74 17.88 -4.76 13.55
CA CYS A 74 18.54 -5.83 12.80
C CYS A 74 18.40 -7.16 13.53
N ASP A 75 18.07 -8.19 12.76
CA ASP A 75 18.19 -9.59 13.12
C ASP A 75 19.53 -10.16 12.58
N ALA A 76 19.73 -11.48 12.65
CA ALA A 76 21.00 -12.11 12.28
C ALA A 76 21.43 -11.88 10.81
N ARG A 77 20.47 -11.71 9.89
CA ARG A 77 20.74 -11.53 8.45
C ARG A 77 19.82 -10.53 7.75
N SER A 78 18.98 -9.84 8.50
CA SER A 78 18.08 -8.86 7.93
C SER A 78 18.06 -7.63 8.82
N CYS A 79 17.79 -6.49 8.22
CA CYS A 79 17.46 -5.28 8.97
C CYS A 79 16.15 -4.71 8.45
N TYR A 80 15.46 -3.99 9.32
CA TYR A 80 14.17 -3.40 9.04
C TYR A 80 14.15 -1.97 9.57
N SER A 81 13.60 -1.05 8.78
CA SER A 81 13.32 0.32 9.20
C SER A 81 11.88 0.69 8.93
N MET A 82 11.31 1.48 9.84
CA MET A 82 10.06 2.20 9.69
C MET A 82 10.28 3.65 10.11
N ALA A 83 9.73 4.62 9.39
CA ALA A 83 9.81 6.03 9.75
C ALA A 83 8.51 6.79 9.49
N TYR A 84 8.32 7.93 10.14
CA TYR A 84 7.24 8.87 9.81
C TYR A 84 7.42 9.51 8.43
N GLY A 85 8.67 9.60 8.00
CA GLY A 85 9.11 10.07 6.70
C GLY A 85 10.63 9.92 6.66
N TYR A 86 11.15 9.63 5.48
CA TYR A 86 12.59 9.51 5.30
C TYR A 86 13.18 10.72 4.55
N ARG A 87 14.48 10.94 4.69
CA ARG A 87 15.25 11.87 3.83
C ARG A 87 15.52 11.26 2.45
N ALA A 88 16.20 12.02 1.60
CA ALA A 88 16.43 11.65 0.21
C ALA A 88 17.48 10.53 0.03
N PHE A 89 18.52 10.52 0.87
CA PHE A 89 19.66 9.62 0.74
C PHE A 89 19.94 8.86 2.03
N PHE A 90 20.50 7.67 1.89
CA PHE A 90 20.78 6.77 3.00
C PHE A 90 22.15 6.11 2.90
N GLN A 91 22.67 5.70 4.05
CA GLN A 91 23.84 4.84 4.14
C GLN A 91 23.69 3.88 5.33
N LEU A 92 24.00 2.61 5.13
CA LEU A 92 24.06 1.61 6.20
C LEU A 92 25.47 1.53 6.78
N ASP A 93 25.55 1.33 8.09
CA ASP A 93 26.77 0.98 8.81
C ASP A 93 26.48 -0.23 9.70
N ILE A 94 27.05 -1.37 9.35
CA ILE A 94 26.70 -2.68 9.92
C ILE A 94 27.93 -3.26 10.59
N THR A 95 27.76 -3.74 11.82
CA THR A 95 28.80 -4.47 12.56
C THR A 95 28.44 -5.95 12.62
N LEU A 96 29.38 -6.79 12.22
CA LEU A 96 29.23 -8.24 12.14
C LEU A 96 29.76 -8.95 13.39
N SER A 97 29.41 -10.23 13.56
CA SER A 97 29.78 -11.05 14.72
C SER A 97 31.28 -11.34 14.84
N ASN A 98 32.04 -11.15 13.77
CA ASN A 98 33.50 -11.21 13.77
C ASN A 98 34.15 -9.89 14.27
N GLY A 99 33.36 -8.85 14.56
CA GLY A 99 33.81 -7.55 15.04
C GLY A 99 34.18 -6.56 13.92
N GLU A 100 34.03 -6.93 12.65
CA GLU A 100 34.24 -6.02 11.53
C GLU A 100 32.99 -5.16 11.29
N SER A 101 33.21 -3.90 10.90
CA SER A 101 32.14 -2.95 10.56
C SER A 101 32.31 -2.46 9.14
N PHE A 102 31.20 -2.42 8.38
CA PHE A 102 31.19 -2.04 6.98
C PHE A 102 30.13 -0.99 6.71
N LYS A 103 30.50 0.01 5.92
CA LYS A 103 29.55 0.99 5.37
C LYS A 103 29.10 0.58 3.98
N SER A 104 27.86 0.93 3.64
CA SER A 104 27.35 0.75 2.28
C SER A 104 27.73 1.90 1.34
N ASN A 105 27.45 1.72 0.04
CA ASN A 105 27.22 2.84 -0.86
C ASN A 105 26.05 3.71 -0.35
N ILE A 106 26.00 4.94 -0.86
CA ILE A 106 24.84 5.81 -0.69
C ILE A 106 23.74 5.31 -1.63
N PHE A 107 22.51 5.25 -1.14
CA PHE A 107 21.35 4.81 -1.90
C PHE A 107 20.14 5.71 -1.62
N THR A 108 19.11 5.54 -2.44
CA THR A 108 17.83 6.25 -2.35
C THR A 108 16.69 5.24 -2.24
N LYS A 109 15.51 5.72 -1.85
CA LYS A 109 14.30 4.92 -1.76
C LYS A 109 13.27 5.39 -2.77
N THR A 110 12.86 4.51 -3.68
CA THR A 110 11.97 4.89 -4.80
C THR A 110 10.50 4.51 -4.60
N VAL A 111 10.19 3.69 -3.60
CA VAL A 111 8.82 3.22 -3.33
C VAL A 111 8.47 3.29 -1.86
N PHE A 112 7.19 3.16 -1.52
CA PHE A 112 6.72 3.34 -0.14
C PHE A 112 7.22 2.25 0.83
N ALA A 113 7.20 0.99 0.43
CA ALA A 113 7.80 -0.13 1.15
C ALA A 113 8.87 -0.76 0.25
N ALA A 114 10.14 -0.53 0.57
CA ALA A 114 11.25 -0.92 -0.29
C ALA A 114 11.97 -2.16 0.27
N ASN A 115 12.30 -3.10 -0.62
CA ASN A 115 13.15 -4.23 -0.28
C ASN A 115 14.52 -4.00 -0.90
N TYR A 116 15.57 -4.30 -0.15
CA TYR A 116 16.96 -4.14 -0.58
C TYR A 116 17.71 -5.44 -0.39
N ILE A 117 18.56 -5.77 -1.36
CA ILE A 117 19.56 -6.81 -1.22
C ILE A 117 20.87 -6.15 -0.84
N VAL A 118 21.48 -6.64 0.23
CA VAL A 118 22.79 -6.17 0.71
C VAL A 118 23.83 -7.25 0.48
N THR A 119 24.84 -6.92 -0.32
CA THR A 119 25.95 -7.81 -0.67
C THR A 119 27.28 -7.22 -0.24
N MET A 120 28.31 -8.06 -0.15
CA MET A 120 29.68 -7.58 0.02
C MET A 120 30.25 -7.17 -1.34
N ALA A 121 30.94 -6.02 -1.40
CA ALA A 121 31.64 -5.62 -2.60
C ALA A 121 32.70 -6.66 -3.01
N PRO A 122 33.04 -6.80 -4.30
CA PRO A 122 34.06 -7.74 -4.75
C PRO A 122 35.42 -7.57 -4.06
N GLU A 123 35.75 -6.34 -3.67
CA GLU A 123 36.97 -5.99 -2.95
C GLU A 123 36.93 -6.38 -1.46
N GLY A 124 35.75 -6.64 -0.91
CA GLY A 124 35.55 -7.06 0.49
C GLY A 124 35.65 -5.94 1.52
N ASP A 125 35.61 -4.67 1.12
CA ASP A 125 35.85 -3.51 1.99
C ASP A 125 34.59 -2.67 2.30
N ARG A 126 33.48 -2.93 1.60
CA ARG A 126 32.22 -2.19 1.77
C ARG A 126 31.02 -3.05 1.41
N LEU A 127 29.85 -2.63 1.88
CA LEU A 127 28.56 -3.20 1.48
C LEU A 127 28.04 -2.52 0.21
N ILE A 128 27.31 -3.28 -0.59
CA ILE A 128 26.55 -2.77 -1.74
C ILE A 128 25.08 -3.05 -1.46
N VAL A 129 24.29 -1.97 -1.47
CA VAL A 129 22.85 -1.97 -1.25
C VAL A 129 22.19 -1.65 -2.59
N GLU A 130 21.36 -2.58 -3.06
CA GLU A 130 20.59 -2.44 -4.30
C GLU A 130 19.10 -2.66 -4.00
N GLU A 131 18.25 -1.77 -4.51
CA GLU A 131 16.79 -1.90 -4.37
C GLU A 131 16.30 -3.08 -5.23
N GLU A 132 15.58 -4.01 -4.63
CA GLU A 132 14.96 -5.12 -5.34
C GLU A 132 13.77 -4.62 -6.16
N GLY A 133 13.59 -5.20 -7.34
CA GLY A 133 12.44 -4.90 -8.18
C GLY A 133 11.12 -5.16 -7.44
N GLN A 134 10.14 -4.32 -7.70
CA GLN A 134 8.83 -4.43 -7.04
C GLN A 134 7.94 -5.44 -7.76
N ASP A 135 7.47 -6.44 -7.03
CA ASP A 135 6.42 -7.34 -7.50
C ASP A 135 5.04 -6.68 -7.33
N ILE A 136 4.17 -6.89 -8.31
CA ILE A 136 2.78 -6.46 -8.21
C ILE A 136 2.05 -7.43 -7.25
N PRO A 137 1.46 -6.96 -6.14
CA PRO A 137 0.80 -7.84 -5.18
C PRO A 137 -0.50 -8.40 -5.77
N LEU A 138 -0.42 -9.61 -6.32
CA LEU A 138 -1.56 -10.26 -7.00
C LEU A 138 -2.66 -10.70 -6.04
N LEU A 139 -2.32 -11.05 -4.80
CA LEU A 139 -3.30 -11.55 -3.83
C LEU A 139 -4.33 -10.48 -3.43
N PRO A 140 -3.94 -9.24 -3.04
CA PRO A 140 -4.89 -8.16 -2.82
C PRO A 140 -5.79 -7.89 -4.04
N LEU A 141 -5.23 -7.91 -5.25
CA LEU A 141 -5.99 -7.72 -6.49
C LEU A 141 -7.10 -8.77 -6.65
N VAL A 142 -6.78 -10.05 -6.43
CA VAL A 142 -7.74 -11.15 -6.51
C VAL A 142 -8.82 -11.04 -5.44
N LEU A 143 -8.44 -10.65 -4.22
CA LEU A 143 -9.38 -10.47 -3.12
C LEU A 143 -10.35 -9.33 -3.38
N THR A 144 -9.86 -8.19 -3.86
CA THR A 144 -10.70 -7.04 -4.26
C THR A 144 -11.69 -7.44 -5.35
N LEU A 145 -11.21 -8.07 -6.42
CA LEU A 145 -12.07 -8.57 -7.51
C LEU A 145 -13.17 -9.51 -6.99
N PHE A 146 -12.82 -10.41 -6.08
CA PHE A 146 -13.80 -11.33 -5.49
C PHE A 146 -14.87 -10.59 -4.67
N ILE A 147 -14.46 -9.66 -3.80
CA ILE A 147 -15.36 -8.86 -2.96
C ILE A 147 -16.33 -8.05 -3.83
N GLU A 148 -15.81 -7.35 -4.84
CA GLU A 148 -16.64 -6.51 -5.69
C GLU A 148 -17.63 -7.29 -6.53
N LEU A 149 -17.22 -8.43 -7.09
CA LEU A 149 -18.14 -9.31 -7.83
C LEU A 149 -19.20 -9.93 -6.91
N LEU A 150 -18.84 -10.27 -5.67
CA LEU A 150 -19.80 -10.76 -4.68
C LEU A 150 -20.84 -9.68 -4.35
N LEU A 151 -20.41 -8.44 -4.10
CA LEU A 151 -21.31 -7.32 -3.83
C LEU A 151 -22.19 -7.00 -5.04
N ALA A 152 -21.64 -7.01 -6.24
CA ALA A 152 -22.39 -6.83 -7.48
C ALA A 152 -23.44 -7.92 -7.68
N PHE A 153 -23.10 -9.18 -7.39
CA PHE A 153 -24.02 -10.31 -7.44
C PHE A 153 -25.16 -10.16 -6.42
N LEU A 154 -24.83 -9.83 -5.17
CA LEU A 154 -25.82 -9.61 -4.12
C LEU A 154 -26.75 -8.46 -4.47
N TYR A 155 -26.24 -7.37 -5.05
CA TYR A 155 -27.06 -6.25 -5.49
C TYR A 155 -28.11 -6.67 -6.53
N VAL A 156 -27.74 -7.41 -7.59
CA VAL A 156 -28.71 -7.80 -8.63
C VAL A 156 -29.64 -8.93 -8.21
N VAL A 157 -29.28 -9.75 -7.22
CA VAL A 157 -30.15 -10.81 -6.72
C VAL A 157 -31.11 -10.31 -5.65
N VAL A 158 -30.65 -9.44 -4.75
CA VAL A 158 -31.41 -9.02 -3.56
C VAL A 158 -32.08 -7.67 -3.77
N VAL A 159 -31.38 -6.70 -4.36
CA VAL A 159 -31.82 -5.29 -4.39
C VAL A 159 -32.53 -4.94 -5.68
N ASN A 160 -31.95 -5.30 -6.83
CA ASN A 160 -32.48 -4.89 -8.14
C ASN A 160 -32.49 -6.05 -9.13
N LYS A 161 -33.59 -6.81 -9.11
CA LYS A 161 -33.81 -8.01 -9.92
C LYS A 161 -34.13 -7.74 -11.40
N ASP A 162 -34.42 -6.48 -11.74
CA ASP A 162 -34.78 -6.07 -13.10
C ASP A 162 -33.54 -5.91 -14.01
N ILE A 163 -32.35 -5.78 -13.40
CA ILE A 163 -31.08 -5.65 -14.12
C ILE A 163 -30.67 -7.01 -14.72
N HIS A 164 -30.15 -6.99 -15.95
CA HIS A 164 -29.63 -8.18 -16.60
C HIS A 164 -28.34 -8.68 -15.92
N ARG A 165 -28.49 -9.64 -14.99
CA ARG A 165 -27.41 -10.19 -14.14
C ARG A 165 -26.08 -10.43 -14.86
N LYS A 166 -26.08 -11.20 -15.96
CA LYS A 166 -24.83 -11.54 -16.68
C LYS A 166 -24.14 -10.31 -17.24
N ARG A 167 -24.91 -9.39 -17.82
CA ARG A 167 -24.38 -8.16 -18.40
C ARG A 167 -23.79 -7.27 -17.31
N PHE A 168 -24.50 -7.07 -16.21
CA PHE A 168 -24.03 -6.25 -15.10
C PHE A 168 -22.72 -6.80 -14.51
N LEU A 169 -22.66 -8.10 -14.20
CA LEU A 169 -21.47 -8.72 -13.63
C LEU A 169 -20.26 -8.68 -14.57
N LEU A 170 -20.46 -8.90 -15.88
CA LEU A 170 -19.39 -8.75 -16.87
C LEU A 170 -18.90 -7.30 -16.97
N GLY A 171 -19.80 -6.32 -16.84
CA GLY A 171 -19.43 -4.91 -16.79
C GLY A 171 -18.55 -4.59 -15.57
N ILE A 172 -18.97 -5.01 -14.38
CA ILE A 172 -18.18 -4.81 -13.14
C ILE A 172 -16.82 -5.50 -13.24
N LEU A 173 -16.78 -6.75 -13.72
CA LEU A 173 -15.53 -7.48 -13.93
C LEU A 173 -14.59 -6.74 -14.88
N ALA A 174 -15.09 -6.32 -16.04
CA ALA A 174 -14.26 -5.68 -17.06
C ALA A 174 -13.69 -4.34 -16.59
N ILE A 175 -14.49 -3.55 -15.86
CA ILE A 175 -14.05 -2.26 -15.31
C ILE A 175 -12.96 -2.51 -14.27
N ASN A 176 -13.20 -3.39 -13.31
CA ASN A 176 -12.23 -3.70 -12.26
C ASN A 176 -10.94 -4.34 -12.77
N LEU A 177 -11.01 -5.14 -13.84
CA LEU A 177 -9.82 -5.72 -14.48
C LEU A 177 -8.90 -4.65 -15.10
N ILE A 178 -9.37 -3.42 -15.25
CA ILE A 178 -8.60 -2.28 -15.74
C ILE A 178 -8.24 -1.35 -14.58
N THR A 179 -9.22 -0.96 -13.76
CA THR A 179 -9.03 0.05 -12.71
C THR A 179 -8.18 -0.47 -11.56
N GLN A 180 -8.38 -1.72 -11.15
CA GLN A 180 -7.65 -2.29 -10.00
C GLN A 180 -6.16 -2.49 -10.29
N PRO A 181 -5.73 -3.14 -11.40
CA PRO A 181 -4.30 -3.25 -11.70
C PRO A 181 -3.62 -1.90 -11.88
N PHE A 182 -4.33 -0.93 -12.49
CA PHE A 182 -3.82 0.43 -12.63
C PHE A 182 -3.61 1.08 -11.26
N PHE A 183 -4.59 1.00 -10.36
CA PHE A 183 -4.47 1.53 -9.01
C PHE A 183 -3.33 0.88 -8.23
N THR A 184 -3.22 -0.45 -8.25
CA THR A 184 -2.12 -1.20 -7.62
C THR A 184 -0.76 -0.82 -8.19
N TYR A 185 -0.64 -0.63 -9.50
CA TYR A 185 0.62 -0.20 -10.09
C TYR A 185 1.03 1.21 -9.59
N VAL A 186 0.08 2.15 -9.57
CA VAL A 186 0.34 3.51 -9.07
C VAL A 186 0.68 3.47 -7.57
N SER A 187 0.07 2.58 -6.79
CA SER A 187 0.33 2.45 -5.35
C SER A 187 1.72 1.91 -5.03
N VAL A 188 2.22 1.00 -5.86
CA VAL A 188 3.58 0.45 -5.73
C VAL A 188 4.63 1.48 -6.15
N VAL A 189 4.44 2.14 -7.29
CA VAL A 189 5.48 3.02 -7.89
C VAL A 189 5.48 4.43 -7.29
N SER A 190 4.39 4.86 -6.65
CA SER A 190 4.33 6.21 -6.08
C SER A 190 4.84 6.24 -4.64
N GLU A 191 5.96 6.94 -4.43
CA GLU A 191 6.51 7.27 -3.10
C GLU A 191 5.46 7.90 -2.17
N ASN A 192 4.54 8.68 -2.75
CA ASN A 192 3.52 9.43 -2.03
C ASN A 192 2.27 8.61 -1.70
N MET A 193 2.06 7.44 -2.32
CA MET A 193 0.79 6.72 -2.14
C MET A 193 0.62 6.09 -0.76
N GLY A 194 1.67 5.89 0.01
CA GLY A 194 1.51 5.47 1.40
C GLY A 194 1.27 6.63 2.37
N MET A 195 1.30 7.90 1.92
CA MET A 195 0.62 8.96 2.64
C MET A 195 -0.90 8.76 2.50
N GLY A 196 -1.58 8.44 3.61
CA GLY A 196 -3.00 8.07 3.60
C GLY A 196 -3.91 9.04 2.84
N ILE A 197 -3.59 10.34 2.81
CA ILE A 197 -4.36 11.33 2.05
C ILE A 197 -4.28 11.14 0.52
N PHE A 198 -3.11 10.80 -0.01
CA PHE A 198 -2.94 10.55 -1.44
C PHE A 198 -3.62 9.25 -1.86
N CYS A 199 -3.54 8.22 -1.02
CA CYS A 199 -4.30 6.98 -1.21
C CYS A 199 -5.80 7.27 -1.28
N LEU A 200 -6.36 8.02 -0.31
CA LEU A 200 -7.77 8.41 -0.31
C LEU A 200 -8.18 9.21 -1.56
N PHE A 201 -7.34 10.14 -2.03
CA PHE A 201 -7.61 10.89 -3.25
C PHE A 201 -7.59 9.99 -4.50
N ALA A 202 -6.64 9.07 -4.59
CA ALA A 202 -6.55 8.11 -5.67
C ALA A 202 -7.76 7.17 -5.69
N GLU A 203 -8.16 6.64 -4.54
CA GLU A 203 -9.38 5.84 -4.36
C GLU A 203 -10.63 6.61 -4.79
N MET A 204 -10.75 7.88 -4.37
CA MET A 204 -11.85 8.74 -4.81
C MET A 204 -11.89 8.95 -6.33
N ALA A 205 -10.72 9.08 -6.97
CA ALA A 205 -10.62 9.22 -8.42
C ALA A 205 -11.04 7.92 -9.13
N ILE A 206 -10.57 6.77 -8.66
CA ILE A 206 -10.95 5.44 -9.18
C ILE A 206 -12.45 5.23 -9.06
N PHE A 207 -13.01 5.44 -7.87
CA PHE A 207 -14.46 5.38 -7.63
C PHE A 207 -15.23 6.23 -8.65
N PHE A 208 -14.82 7.48 -8.90
CA PHE A 208 -15.53 8.34 -9.84
C PHE A 208 -15.42 7.82 -11.28
N VAL A 209 -14.24 7.39 -11.69
CA VAL A 209 -13.96 6.83 -13.02
C VAL A 209 -14.81 5.56 -13.25
N GLU A 210 -14.86 4.66 -12.28
CA GLU A 210 -15.67 3.46 -12.33
C GLU A 210 -17.17 3.77 -12.42
N ALA A 211 -17.67 4.72 -11.61
CA ALA A 211 -19.06 5.15 -11.68
C ALA A 211 -19.44 5.64 -13.09
N VAL A 212 -18.55 6.39 -13.73
CA VAL A 212 -18.72 6.86 -15.11
C VAL A 212 -18.79 5.68 -16.09
N PHE A 213 -17.86 4.72 -15.99
CA PHE A 213 -17.87 3.54 -16.86
C PHE A 213 -19.10 2.66 -16.66
N ILE A 214 -19.49 2.38 -15.40
CA ILE A 214 -20.70 1.63 -15.05
C ILE A 214 -21.92 2.30 -15.65
N TYR A 215 -22.04 3.63 -15.49
CA TYR A 215 -23.15 4.40 -16.04
C TYR A 215 -23.23 4.26 -17.55
N PHE A 216 -22.14 4.47 -18.30
CA PHE A 216 -22.19 4.40 -19.76
C PHE A 216 -22.48 2.97 -20.26
N TYR A 217 -21.91 1.96 -19.62
CA TYR A 217 -22.13 0.55 -19.97
C TYR A 217 -23.58 0.10 -19.68
N MET A 218 -24.16 0.58 -18.58
CA MET A 218 -25.49 0.22 -18.09
C MET A 218 -26.55 1.32 -18.24
N LYS A 219 -26.33 2.32 -19.11
CA LYS A 219 -27.17 3.54 -19.21
C LYS A 219 -28.66 3.30 -19.45
N LYS A 220 -29.02 2.13 -19.98
CA LYS A 220 -30.41 1.72 -20.23
C LYS A 220 -31.11 1.19 -18.97
N GLU A 221 -30.34 0.75 -17.98
CA GLU A 221 -30.83 0.03 -16.79
C GLU A 221 -30.54 0.81 -15.49
N LEU A 222 -29.50 1.66 -15.48
CA LEU A 222 -29.06 2.43 -14.32
C LEU A 222 -29.00 3.93 -14.61
N SER A 223 -29.49 4.73 -13.66
CA SER A 223 -29.22 6.16 -13.63
C SER A 223 -27.80 6.42 -13.10
N PHE A 224 -27.22 7.58 -13.46
CA PHE A 224 -25.88 7.95 -13.00
C PHE A 224 -25.75 7.94 -11.47
N GLY A 225 -26.76 8.46 -10.75
CA GLY A 225 -26.75 8.44 -9.28
C GLY A 225 -26.71 7.03 -8.70
N LYS A 226 -27.34 6.04 -9.33
CA LYS A 226 -27.24 4.64 -8.90
C LYS A 226 -25.86 4.05 -9.20
N ALA A 227 -25.28 4.36 -10.36
CA ALA A 227 -23.94 3.92 -10.71
C ALA A 227 -22.88 4.48 -9.73
N LEU A 228 -23.04 5.75 -9.34
CA LEU A 228 -22.20 6.42 -8.36
C LEU A 228 -22.32 5.75 -6.97
N ILE A 229 -23.53 5.51 -6.48
CA ILE A 229 -23.70 4.80 -5.19
C ILE A 229 -23.09 3.40 -5.24
N LEU A 230 -23.26 2.66 -6.34
CA LEU A 230 -22.73 1.31 -6.47
C LEU A 230 -21.20 1.28 -6.45
N SER A 231 -20.56 2.12 -7.27
CA SER A 231 -19.09 2.19 -7.28
C SER A 231 -18.54 2.62 -5.92
N PHE A 232 -19.20 3.58 -5.25
CA PHE A 232 -18.81 3.97 -3.89
C PHE A 232 -18.89 2.79 -2.92
N VAL A 233 -20.00 2.03 -2.93
CA VAL A 233 -20.17 0.88 -2.03
C VAL A 233 -19.15 -0.21 -2.32
N PHE A 234 -18.83 -0.49 -3.59
CA PHE A 234 -17.85 -1.52 -3.94
C PHE A 234 -16.44 -1.13 -3.50
N ASN A 235 -15.95 0.04 -3.89
CA ASN A 235 -14.62 0.53 -3.52
C ASN A 235 -14.49 0.72 -2.00
N PHE A 236 -15.50 1.30 -1.35
CA PHE A 236 -15.45 1.50 0.10
C PHE A 236 -15.40 0.17 0.86
N ALA A 237 -16.18 -0.83 0.44
CA ALA A 237 -16.17 -2.14 1.07
C ALA A 237 -14.85 -2.88 0.84
N SER A 238 -14.31 -2.88 -0.39
CA SER A 238 -13.03 -3.51 -0.70
C SER A 238 -11.87 -2.82 0.03
N PHE A 239 -11.82 -1.49 0.02
CA PHE A 239 -10.84 -0.70 0.78
C PHE A 239 -10.92 -0.99 2.28
N PHE A 240 -12.11 -0.91 2.87
CA PHE A 240 -12.28 -1.12 4.31
C PHE A 240 -11.93 -2.55 4.72
N ILE A 241 -12.32 -3.57 3.94
CA ILE A 241 -11.93 -4.96 4.20
C ILE A 241 -10.41 -5.11 4.04
N GLY A 242 -9.81 -4.47 3.03
CA GLY A 242 -8.36 -4.44 2.81
C GLY A 242 -7.58 -3.93 4.02
N LEU A 243 -8.09 -2.93 4.74
CA LEU A 243 -7.44 -2.43 5.97
C LEU A 243 -7.33 -3.48 7.09
N PHE A 244 -8.21 -4.49 7.12
CA PHE A 244 -8.18 -5.56 8.13
C PHE A 244 -7.46 -6.83 7.66
N LEU A 245 -7.19 -6.92 6.36
CA LEU A 245 -6.41 -8.01 5.80
C LEU A 245 -4.94 -7.60 5.89
N SER A 246 -4.23 -8.14 6.88
CA SER A 246 -2.78 -8.01 7.00
C SER A 246 -2.10 -8.81 5.89
N VAL A 247 -2.16 -8.30 4.66
CA VAL A 247 -1.57 -8.88 3.46
C VAL A 247 -0.65 -7.86 2.82
#